data_AF-A0A6A4GTD6-F1
#
_entry.id   AF-A0A6A4GTD6-F1
#
_cell.length_a   1.000
_cell.length_b   1.000
_cell.length_c   1.000
_cell.angle_alpha   90.00
_cell.angle_beta   90.00
_cell.angle_gamma   90.00
#
_symmetry.space_group_name_H-M   'P 1'
#
loop_
_entity.id
_entity.type
_entity.pdbx_description
1 polymer ?
#
loop_
_entity_poly.entity_id
_entity_poly.type
_entity_poly.pdbx_seq_one_letter_code
_entity_poly.pdbx_strand_id
1 'polypeptide(L)'
;MALDIAPNMPPEPLTSFPTPELYCTCTGTLVAFETDTSKISKAAKATLPTANEIRQLSINTFHLSYIPDNWQIQTVKEVHEGKDSIFITGTGYGKSYVFETLALLGERKVMLVICPLKTLEYDQAAQATAKGLRMVVLNEDTSDTAENWKTARLSAQLVYMSPEMALSPCFDALFKDGKFRHWLKAVIVDEAHCIDEWGDDDFHPLYCQLNRLCLFTGQEVPFLACTATCQTQTFNLLWDTLGYGNRPFWGIDVGCDQENLLFLIQKITNEAEPVLDALGILPSHMDVETPASTSGNHYI
;
A
#
# COMPACT_ATOMS: atom_id res chain seq x y z
N MET A 1 -10.54 -69.27 -23.65
CA MET A 1 -10.72 -67.88 -24.12
C MET A 1 -9.87 -67.02 -23.18
N ALA A 2 -8.53 -66.95 -23.28
CA ALA A 2 -7.67 -66.56 -24.40
C ALA A 2 -8.20 -65.25 -25.03
N LEU A 3 -7.53 -64.10 -25.03
CA LEU A 3 -6.09 -63.81 -25.09
C LEU A 3 -5.71 -62.49 -24.36
N ASP A 4 -4.44 -62.41 -24.00
CA ASP A 4 -3.60 -61.21 -23.85
C ASP A 4 -3.81 -60.16 -24.95
N ILE A 5 -3.41 -58.91 -24.66
CA ILE A 5 -2.45 -58.10 -25.43
C ILE A 5 -2.39 -56.70 -24.77
N ALA A 6 -1.31 -56.41 -24.05
CA ALA A 6 -0.63 -55.12 -24.13
C ALA A 6 0.50 -55.31 -25.18
N PRO A 7 0.84 -54.32 -26.03
CA PRO A 7 1.70 -53.21 -25.59
C PRO A 7 1.56 -51.89 -26.40
N ASN A 8 2.08 -50.77 -25.87
CA ASN A 8 3.03 -49.85 -26.57
C ASN A 8 3.04 -48.42 -25.98
N MET A 9 4.22 -48.05 -25.47
CA MET A 9 4.82 -46.71 -25.48
C MET A 9 5.96 -46.76 -26.53
N PRO A 10 6.61 -45.67 -27.01
CA PRO A 10 6.30 -44.24 -27.11
C PRO A 10 6.39 -43.76 -28.59
N PRO A 11 6.47 -42.44 -28.94
CA PRO A 11 7.76 -41.72 -28.90
C PRO A 11 7.68 -40.20 -28.52
N GLU A 12 8.69 -39.68 -27.80
CA GLU A 12 9.27 -38.34 -28.07
C GLU A 12 10.17 -38.43 -29.32
N PRO A 13 10.58 -37.37 -30.08
CA PRO A 13 10.90 -35.99 -29.66
C PRO A 13 10.66 -34.88 -30.73
N LEU A 14 11.31 -33.71 -30.52
CA LEU A 14 11.78 -32.67 -31.46
C LEU A 14 11.12 -31.28 -31.25
N THR A 15 11.76 -30.35 -30.54
CA THR A 15 12.76 -29.37 -31.04
C THR A 15 12.28 -28.52 -32.22
N SER A 16 11.85 -27.28 -31.93
CA SER A 16 12.20 -26.07 -32.69
C SER A 16 11.44 -24.88 -32.13
N PHE A 17 12.11 -23.99 -31.40
CA PHE A 17 11.63 -22.62 -31.22
C PHE A 17 12.09 -21.80 -32.42
N PRO A 18 11.20 -21.16 -33.19
CA PRO A 18 11.60 -20.14 -34.12
C PRO A 18 11.86 -18.83 -33.36
N THR A 19 13.06 -18.27 -33.54
CA THR A 19 13.29 -16.84 -33.40
C THR A 19 12.57 -16.10 -34.54
N PRO A 20 12.09 -14.88 -34.28
CA PRO A 20 12.41 -13.81 -35.21
C PRO A 20 13.11 -12.65 -34.50
N GLU A 21 14.27 -12.32 -35.06
CA GLU A 21 14.90 -11.01 -34.95
C GLU A 21 13.93 -9.92 -35.41
N LEU A 22 13.86 -8.82 -34.65
CA LEU A 22 13.38 -7.54 -35.15
C LEU A 22 14.33 -6.47 -34.63
N TYR A 23 15.25 -6.07 -35.51
CA TYR A 23 15.96 -4.82 -35.43
C TYR A 23 14.96 -3.68 -35.67
N CYS A 24 14.88 -2.75 -34.73
CA CYS A 24 14.39 -1.40 -34.98
C CYS A 24 15.36 -0.41 -34.34
N THR A 25 16.25 0.11 -35.17
CA THR A 25 17.07 1.29 -34.86
C THR A 25 16.21 2.54 -35.07
N CYS A 26 16.06 3.38 -34.05
CA CYS A 26 15.96 4.85 -34.16
C CYS A 26 15.82 5.49 -32.76
N THR A 27 16.97 5.95 -32.26
CA THR A 27 17.23 7.09 -31.38
C THR A 27 16.04 7.81 -30.72
N GLY A 28 15.95 7.65 -29.39
CA GLY A 28 15.22 8.53 -28.49
C GLY A 28 15.66 8.21 -27.05
N THR A 29 16.58 8.99 -26.51
CA THR A 29 17.22 8.74 -25.21
C THR A 29 16.21 8.83 -24.07
N LEU A 30 15.70 7.68 -23.63
CA LEU A 30 15.16 7.50 -22.28
C LEU A 30 16.34 7.08 -21.40
N VAL A 31 16.78 7.97 -20.51
CA VAL A 31 17.75 7.61 -19.46
C VAL A 31 17.00 6.79 -18.42
N ALA A 32 16.96 5.47 -18.61
CA ALA A 32 16.57 4.54 -17.57
C ALA A 32 17.70 4.49 -16.54
N PHE A 33 17.43 4.94 -15.32
CA PHE A 33 18.28 4.60 -14.19
C PHE A 33 18.06 3.12 -13.86
N GLU A 34 18.91 2.25 -14.40
CA GLU A 34 19.03 0.87 -13.93
C GLU A 34 19.59 0.92 -12.50
N THR A 35 18.71 0.79 -11.51
CA THR A 35 19.13 0.38 -10.18
C THR A 35 19.48 -1.10 -10.25
N ASP A 36 20.74 -1.42 -9.96
CA ASP A 36 21.30 -2.77 -10.03
C ASP A 36 20.68 -3.68 -8.95
N THR A 37 19.51 -4.25 -9.25
CA THR A 37 18.80 -5.24 -8.42
C THR A 37 19.39 -6.65 -8.57
N SER A 38 20.39 -6.84 -9.43
CA SER A 38 20.96 -8.16 -9.75
C SER A 38 21.54 -8.89 -8.53
N LYS A 39 21.93 -8.15 -7.47
CA LYS A 39 22.45 -8.72 -6.22
C LYS A 39 21.42 -9.44 -5.36
N ILE A 40 20.12 -9.20 -5.58
CA ILE A 40 19.04 -9.81 -4.78
C ILE A 40 18.63 -11.18 -5.38
N SER A 41 18.85 -11.38 -6.68
CA SER A 41 18.40 -12.57 -7.42
C SER A 41 19.07 -13.92 -7.06
N LYS A 42 19.97 -13.96 -6.06
CA LYS A 42 20.65 -15.20 -5.62
C LYS A 42 20.23 -15.72 -4.24
N ALA A 43 19.32 -15.08 -3.52
CA ALA A 43 18.91 -15.52 -2.18
C ALA A 43 17.68 -16.45 -2.20
N ALA A 44 17.68 -17.50 -3.03
CA ALA A 44 16.64 -18.53 -3.02
C ALA A 44 16.97 -19.66 -2.02
N LYS A 45 16.85 -19.35 -0.72
CA LYS A 45 16.46 -20.28 0.37
C LYS A 45 15.97 -19.42 1.54
N ALA A 46 14.64 -19.27 1.59
CA ALA A 46 13.89 -18.18 2.20
C ALA A 46 13.98 -18.12 3.73
N THR A 47 14.86 -17.27 4.26
CA THR A 47 14.70 -16.73 5.61
C THR A 47 13.98 -15.39 5.46
N LEU A 48 12.91 -15.18 6.24
CA LEU A 48 12.21 -13.89 6.27
C LEU A 48 13.22 -12.79 6.65
N PRO A 49 13.22 -11.64 5.96
CA PRO A 49 14.15 -10.57 6.25
C PRO A 49 13.95 -10.08 7.69
N THR A 50 15.05 -9.86 8.39
CA THR A 50 15.05 -9.29 9.74
C THR A 50 14.58 -7.83 9.70
N ALA A 51 14.10 -7.31 10.83
CA ALA A 51 13.68 -5.92 10.94
C ALA A 51 14.79 -4.93 10.51
N ASN A 52 16.05 -5.23 10.85
CA ASN A 52 17.19 -4.39 10.45
C ASN A 52 17.45 -4.46 8.95
N GLU A 53 17.30 -5.62 8.30
CA GLU A 53 17.44 -5.74 6.85
C GLU A 53 16.36 -4.98 6.11
N ILE A 54 15.10 -5.10 6.55
CA ILE A 54 13.97 -4.34 5.99
C ILE A 54 14.25 -2.83 6.12
N ARG A 55 14.65 -2.39 7.31
CA ARG A 55 14.96 -0.98 7.58
C ARG A 55 16.07 -0.47 6.64
N GLN A 56 17.22 -1.14 6.61
CA GLN A 56 18.36 -0.72 5.80
C GLN A 56 18.03 -0.72 4.31
N LEU A 57 17.29 -1.74 3.84
CA LEU A 57 16.85 -1.81 2.46
C LEU A 57 15.96 -0.60 2.11
N SER A 58 14.95 -0.31 2.94
CA SER A 58 14.04 0.82 2.70
C SER A 58 14.74 2.18 2.73
N ILE A 59 15.68 2.42 3.66
CA ILE A 59 16.46 3.65 3.74
C ILE A 59 17.30 3.84 2.47
N ASN A 60 17.99 2.78 2.05
CA ASN A 60 18.89 2.84 0.90
C ASN A 60 18.14 3.00 -0.43
N THR A 61 17.02 2.29 -0.60
CA THR A 61 16.25 2.32 -1.84
C THR A 61 15.43 3.61 -1.97
N PHE A 62 14.79 4.07 -0.89
CA PHE A 62 13.94 5.26 -0.93
C PHE A 62 14.69 6.55 -0.61
N HIS A 63 15.99 6.47 -0.32
CA HIS A 63 16.84 7.60 0.05
C HIS A 63 16.25 8.44 1.19
N LEU A 64 15.77 7.76 2.24
CA LEU A 64 15.08 8.42 3.35
C LEU A 64 16.03 9.32 4.14
N SER A 65 15.56 10.51 4.49
CA SER A 65 16.27 11.47 5.36
C SER A 65 16.08 11.18 6.85
N TYR A 66 15.26 10.20 7.19
CA TYR A 66 14.91 9.81 8.56
C TYR A 66 15.04 8.30 8.75
N ILE A 67 15.01 7.86 10.01
CA ILE A 67 15.04 6.44 10.37
C ILE A 67 13.60 5.98 10.61
N PRO A 68 13.08 4.98 9.87
CA PRO A 68 11.75 4.45 10.10
C PRO A 68 11.61 3.81 11.49
N ASP A 69 10.47 4.06 12.10
CA ASP A 69 10.16 3.60 13.45
C ASP A 69 10.04 2.08 13.55
N ASN A 70 10.28 1.55 14.75
CA ASN A 70 10.19 0.11 15.00
C ASN A 70 8.80 -0.46 14.69
N TRP A 71 7.73 0.30 14.99
CA TRP A 71 6.36 -0.14 14.72
C TRP A 71 6.07 -0.20 13.22
N GLN A 72 6.59 0.71 12.39
CA GLN A 72 6.45 0.64 10.93
C GLN A 72 7.10 -0.64 10.38
N ILE A 73 8.34 -0.90 10.79
CA ILE A 73 9.09 -2.09 10.38
C ILE A 73 8.40 -3.37 10.84
N GLN A 74 7.87 -3.37 12.07
CA GLN A 74 7.13 -4.51 12.59
C GLN A 74 5.86 -4.76 11.77
N THR A 75 5.06 -3.74 11.45
CA THR A 75 3.88 -3.88 10.58
C THR A 75 4.24 -4.52 9.24
N VAL A 76 5.30 -4.01 8.59
CA VAL A 76 5.79 -4.57 7.31
C VAL A 76 6.12 -6.05 7.46
N LYS A 77 6.86 -6.41 8.50
CA LYS A 77 7.28 -7.78 8.74
C LYS A 77 6.08 -8.71 8.98
N GLU A 78 5.13 -8.29 9.81
CA GLU A 78 3.97 -9.10 10.20
C GLU A 78 3.04 -9.35 9.01
N VAL A 79 2.77 -8.33 8.20
CA VAL A 79 2.01 -8.48 6.95
C VAL A 79 2.79 -9.33 5.94
N HIS A 80 4.11 -9.16 5.83
CA HIS A 80 4.93 -9.97 4.94
C HIS A 80 4.94 -11.46 5.35
N GLU A 81 4.84 -11.76 6.65
CA GLU A 81 4.67 -13.12 7.20
C GLU A 81 3.28 -13.72 6.95
N GLY A 82 2.33 -12.95 6.43
CA GLY A 82 0.99 -13.42 6.11
C GLY A 82 -0.04 -13.21 7.23
N LYS A 83 0.26 -12.31 8.19
CA LYS A 83 -0.69 -11.98 9.26
C LYS A 83 -1.67 -10.92 8.81
N ASP A 84 -2.96 -11.16 9.09
CA ASP A 84 -3.96 -10.10 9.04
C ASP A 84 -3.55 -9.04 10.08
N SER A 85 -3.65 -7.76 9.71
CA SER A 85 -3.08 -6.70 10.52
C SER A 85 -3.96 -5.46 10.61
N ILE A 86 -3.95 -4.80 11.78
CA ILE A 86 -4.47 -3.44 11.93
C ILE A 86 -3.36 -2.48 12.35
N PHE A 87 -3.33 -1.32 11.72
CA PHE A 87 -2.33 -0.28 11.91
C PHE A 87 -3.01 1.06 12.16
N ILE A 88 -3.12 1.42 13.44
CA ILE A 88 -3.76 2.66 13.88
C ILE A 88 -2.68 3.68 14.18
N THR A 89 -2.57 4.70 13.33
CA THR A 89 -1.56 5.77 13.45
C THR A 89 -2.11 7.10 12.97
N GLY A 90 -1.74 8.19 13.65
CA GLY A 90 -2.10 9.54 13.25
C GLY A 90 -1.73 9.88 11.79
N THR A 91 -2.46 10.82 11.19
CA THR A 91 -2.11 11.34 9.86
C THR A 91 -0.69 11.91 9.87
N GLY A 92 0.10 11.59 8.83
CA GLY A 92 1.51 12.00 8.75
C GLY A 92 2.51 11.02 9.37
N TYR A 93 2.07 9.97 10.09
CA TYR A 93 2.96 8.95 10.69
C TYR A 93 3.47 7.90 9.67
N GLY A 94 3.38 8.20 8.37
CA GLY A 94 3.97 7.36 7.32
C GLY A 94 3.29 6.02 7.08
N LYS A 95 1.95 5.97 6.97
CA LYS A 95 1.24 4.74 6.55
C LYS A 95 1.72 4.24 5.20
N SER A 96 1.88 5.16 4.24
CA SER A 96 2.39 4.84 2.90
C SER A 96 3.78 4.20 2.90
N TYR A 97 4.64 4.52 3.88
CA TYR A 97 5.95 3.86 4.01
C TYR A 97 5.81 2.34 4.22
N VAL A 98 4.81 1.89 4.97
CA VAL A 98 4.54 0.46 5.18
C VAL A 98 4.17 -0.20 3.83
N PHE A 99 3.32 0.45 3.04
CA PHE A 99 2.81 -0.10 1.77
C PHE A 99 3.93 -0.21 0.74
N GLU A 100 4.71 0.86 0.63
CA GLU A 100 5.88 0.96 -0.24
C GLU A 100 6.96 -0.05 0.13
N THR A 101 7.23 -0.21 1.43
CA THR A 101 8.24 -1.17 1.90
C THR A 101 7.77 -2.61 1.66
N LEU A 102 6.48 -2.91 1.84
CA LEU A 102 5.91 -4.21 1.47
C LEU A 102 6.13 -4.51 -0.02
N ALA A 103 5.85 -3.53 -0.88
CA ALA A 103 6.05 -3.62 -2.33
C ALA A 103 7.53 -3.80 -2.72
N LEU A 104 8.45 -3.20 -1.95
CA LEU A 104 9.89 -3.34 -2.12
C LEU A 104 10.39 -4.77 -1.82
N LEU A 105 9.82 -5.44 -0.82
CA LEU A 105 10.24 -6.79 -0.41
C LEU A 105 9.88 -7.90 -1.41
N GLY A 106 9.04 -7.60 -2.41
CA GLY A 106 8.65 -8.58 -3.41
C GLY A 106 8.73 -8.03 -4.83
N GLU A 107 9.85 -8.28 -5.52
CA GLU A 107 10.08 -7.78 -6.89
C GLU A 107 8.96 -8.09 -7.88
N ARG A 108 8.26 -9.22 -7.68
CA ARG A 108 7.11 -9.67 -8.48
C ARG A 108 5.83 -9.80 -7.66
N LYS A 109 5.75 -9.15 -6.49
CA LYS A 109 4.55 -9.19 -5.65
C LYS A 109 3.78 -7.89 -5.78
N VAL A 110 2.46 -8.00 -5.69
CA VAL A 110 1.51 -6.90 -5.81
C VAL A 110 0.87 -6.65 -4.46
N MET A 111 0.87 -5.40 -4.02
CA MET A 111 0.02 -4.91 -2.94
C MET A 111 -1.16 -4.17 -3.57
N LEU A 112 -2.37 -4.60 -3.24
CA LEU A 112 -3.59 -3.91 -3.64
C LEU A 112 -3.98 -2.93 -2.53
N VAL A 113 -4.03 -1.64 -2.81
CA VAL A 113 -4.38 -0.59 -1.85
C VAL A 113 -5.75 -0.03 -2.20
N ILE A 114 -6.71 -0.19 -1.30
CA ILE A 114 -8.05 0.40 -1.40
C ILE A 114 -8.04 1.72 -0.65
N CYS A 115 -8.41 2.81 -1.31
CA CYS A 115 -8.37 4.17 -0.78
C CYS A 115 -9.68 4.90 -1.11
N PRO A 116 -10.23 5.76 -0.23
CA PRO A 116 -11.49 6.46 -0.52
C PRO A 116 -11.30 7.68 -1.44
N LEU A 117 -10.14 8.33 -1.41
CA LEU A 117 -9.96 9.65 -2.02
C LEU A 117 -9.04 9.61 -3.25
N LYS A 118 -9.58 9.98 -4.41
CA LYS A 118 -8.84 10.11 -5.68
C LYS A 118 -7.58 10.97 -5.57
N THR A 119 -7.67 12.14 -4.94
CA THR A 119 -6.52 13.04 -4.78
C THR A 119 -5.39 12.36 -4.00
N LEU A 120 -5.74 11.59 -2.99
CA LEU A 120 -4.78 10.85 -2.18
C LEU A 120 -4.13 9.70 -3.00
N GLU A 121 -4.88 9.05 -3.89
CA GLU A 121 -4.34 8.04 -4.80
C GLU A 121 -3.25 8.62 -5.71
N TYR A 122 -3.49 9.78 -6.33
CA TYR A 122 -2.54 10.40 -7.25
C TYR A 122 -1.28 10.91 -6.53
N ASP A 123 -1.43 11.50 -5.34
CA ASP A 123 -0.29 11.97 -4.56
C ASP A 123 0.58 10.80 -4.08
N GLN A 124 -0.05 9.73 -3.55
CA GLN A 124 0.68 8.53 -3.14
C GLN A 124 1.32 7.80 -4.34
N ALA A 125 0.64 7.77 -5.48
CA ALA A 125 1.15 7.23 -6.74
C ALA A 125 2.42 7.95 -7.22
N ALA A 126 2.39 9.29 -7.22
CA ALA A 126 3.53 10.10 -7.62
C ALA A 126 4.73 9.90 -6.69
N GLN A 127 4.49 9.85 -5.37
CA GLN A 127 5.54 9.61 -4.37
C GLN A 127 6.17 8.21 -4.51
N ALA A 128 5.35 7.17 -4.69
CA ALA A 128 5.83 5.81 -4.88
C ALA A 128 6.65 5.67 -6.19
N THR A 129 6.20 6.33 -7.27
CA THR A 129 6.91 6.35 -8.55
C THR A 129 8.26 7.05 -8.42
N ALA A 130 8.33 8.18 -7.70
CA ALA A 130 9.57 8.90 -7.42
C ALA A 130 10.57 8.04 -6.61
N LYS A 131 10.07 7.10 -5.80
CA LYS A 131 10.85 6.10 -5.06
C LYS A 131 11.24 4.88 -5.90
N GLY A 132 10.94 4.88 -7.21
CA GLY A 132 11.26 3.80 -8.13
C GLY A 132 10.33 2.59 -8.08
N LEU A 133 9.19 2.68 -7.37
CA LEU A 133 8.19 1.62 -7.34
C LEU A 133 7.30 1.70 -8.59
N ARG A 134 7.03 0.54 -9.19
CA ARG A 134 6.08 0.44 -10.29
C ARG A 134 4.68 0.44 -9.71
N MET A 135 3.85 1.40 -10.13
CA MET A 135 2.51 1.54 -9.58
C MET A 135 1.51 1.89 -10.67
N VAL A 136 0.23 1.63 -10.39
CA VAL A 136 -0.89 2.06 -11.23
C VAL A 136 -2.10 2.41 -10.35
N VAL A 137 -2.85 3.43 -10.77
CA VAL A 137 -4.16 3.78 -10.18
C VAL A 137 -5.26 3.23 -11.07
N LEU A 138 -6.27 2.60 -10.47
CA LEU A 138 -7.49 2.11 -11.12
C LEU A 138 -8.71 2.67 -10.38
N ASN A 139 -9.18 3.83 -10.84
CA ASN A 139 -10.39 4.51 -10.38
C ASN A 139 -11.29 4.83 -11.59
N GLU A 140 -12.42 5.52 -11.37
CA GLU A 140 -13.39 5.81 -12.44
C GLU A 140 -12.81 6.67 -13.57
N ASP A 141 -11.73 7.42 -13.32
CA ASP A 141 -11.10 8.28 -14.32
C ASP A 141 -10.02 7.54 -15.14
N THR A 142 -9.52 6.41 -14.63
CA THR A 142 -8.37 5.67 -15.19
C THR A 142 -8.73 4.26 -15.63
N SER A 143 -9.92 3.75 -15.28
CA SER A 143 -10.38 2.40 -15.57
C SER A 143 -10.62 2.11 -17.05
N ASP A 144 -10.90 3.12 -17.87
CA ASP A 144 -11.16 2.93 -19.31
C ASP A 144 -9.87 2.70 -20.11
N THR A 145 -8.71 2.88 -19.49
CA THR A 145 -7.40 2.69 -20.13
C THR A 145 -6.95 1.24 -20.01
N ALA A 146 -7.03 0.48 -21.11
CA ALA A 146 -6.62 -0.93 -21.14
C ALA A 146 -5.17 -1.17 -20.70
N GLU A 147 -4.27 -0.21 -20.92
CA GLU A 147 -2.87 -0.31 -20.50
C GLU A 147 -2.72 -0.27 -18.97
N ASN A 148 -3.61 0.42 -18.25
CA ASN A 148 -3.57 0.45 -16.78
C ASN A 148 -3.90 -0.94 -16.20
N TRP A 149 -4.92 -1.61 -16.72
CA TRP A 149 -5.24 -3.00 -16.34
C TRP A 149 -4.13 -3.98 -16.68
N LYS A 150 -3.50 -3.80 -17.85
CA LYS A 150 -2.35 -4.60 -18.25
C LYS A 150 -1.16 -4.38 -17.29
N THR A 151 -0.91 -3.14 -16.89
CA THR A 151 0.12 -2.78 -15.90
C THR A 151 -0.17 -3.41 -14.54
N ALA A 152 -1.41 -3.29 -14.04
CA ALA A 152 -1.85 -3.91 -12.80
C ALA A 152 -1.63 -5.43 -12.79
N ARG A 153 -1.91 -6.08 -13.93
CA ARG A 153 -1.76 -7.53 -14.09
C ARG A 153 -0.30 -7.99 -14.20
N LEU A 154 0.56 -7.22 -14.87
CA LEU A 154 1.84 -7.72 -15.37
C LEU A 154 3.09 -7.13 -14.70
N SER A 155 3.03 -5.90 -14.19
CA SER A 155 4.24 -5.17 -13.83
C SER A 155 4.13 -4.30 -12.57
N ALA A 156 2.94 -3.92 -12.12
CA ALA A 156 2.76 -3.13 -10.92
C ALA A 156 3.24 -3.88 -9.67
N GLN A 157 3.81 -3.15 -8.71
CA GLN A 157 4.06 -3.59 -7.33
C GLN A 157 3.00 -3.02 -6.38
N LEU A 158 2.46 -1.84 -6.71
CA LEU A 158 1.35 -1.20 -6.01
C LEU A 158 0.20 -0.94 -7.00
N VAL A 159 -1.00 -1.40 -6.65
CA VAL A 159 -2.23 -1.10 -7.39
C VAL A 159 -3.14 -0.32 -6.44
N TYR A 160 -3.32 0.97 -6.69
CA TYR A 160 -4.30 1.79 -5.97
C TYR A 160 -5.65 1.68 -6.65
N MET A 161 -6.72 1.58 -5.86
CA MET A 161 -8.06 1.36 -6.36
C MET A 161 -9.11 1.98 -5.42
N SER A 162 -10.15 2.57 -6.00
CA SER A 162 -11.32 3.02 -5.25
C SER A 162 -12.16 1.82 -4.77
N PRO A 163 -12.94 1.92 -3.68
CA PRO A 163 -13.82 0.82 -3.26
C PRO A 163 -14.86 0.47 -4.34
N GLU A 164 -15.34 1.44 -5.11
CA GLU A 164 -16.21 1.26 -6.27
C GLU A 164 -15.56 0.32 -7.31
N MET A 165 -14.29 0.57 -7.63
CA MET A 165 -13.56 -0.23 -8.61
C MET A 165 -13.23 -1.63 -8.08
N ALA A 166 -12.90 -1.76 -6.80
CA ALA A 166 -12.61 -3.06 -6.16
C ALA A 166 -13.83 -3.99 -6.12
N LEU A 167 -15.04 -3.44 -6.21
CA LEU A 167 -16.30 -4.19 -6.24
C LEU A 167 -16.90 -4.30 -7.65
N SER A 168 -16.18 -3.82 -8.67
CA SER A 168 -16.64 -3.82 -10.06
C SER A 168 -16.40 -5.16 -10.76
N PRO A 169 -17.18 -5.49 -11.81
CA PRO A 169 -16.92 -6.66 -12.66
C PRO A 169 -15.54 -6.67 -13.34
N CYS A 170 -14.93 -5.49 -13.53
CA CYS A 170 -13.57 -5.37 -14.08
C CYS A 170 -12.53 -5.92 -13.10
N PHE A 171 -12.71 -5.67 -11.80
CA PHE A 171 -11.86 -6.26 -10.77
C PHE A 171 -12.01 -7.79 -10.72
N ASP A 172 -13.24 -8.33 -10.85
CA ASP A 172 -13.45 -9.78 -10.94
C ASP A 172 -12.63 -10.41 -12.07
N ALA A 173 -12.55 -9.73 -13.22
CA ALA A 173 -11.76 -10.19 -14.35
C ALA A 173 -10.25 -10.15 -14.07
N LEU A 174 -9.77 -9.09 -13.40
CA LEU A 174 -8.38 -8.99 -12.94
C LEU A 174 -8.04 -10.10 -11.94
N PHE A 175 -8.93 -10.38 -10.98
CA PHE A 175 -8.70 -11.39 -9.96
C PHE A 175 -8.74 -12.83 -10.51
N LYS A 176 -9.58 -13.09 -11.51
CA LYS A 176 -9.63 -14.38 -12.22
C LYS A 176 -8.34 -14.66 -13.02
N ASP A 177 -7.49 -13.66 -13.25
CA ASP A 177 -6.18 -13.89 -13.85
C ASP A 177 -5.22 -14.59 -12.88
N GLY A 178 -4.76 -15.78 -13.28
CA GLY A 178 -3.88 -16.60 -12.46
C GLY A 178 -2.52 -15.95 -12.14
N LYS A 179 -2.00 -15.05 -12.99
CA LYS A 179 -0.73 -14.36 -12.71
C LYS A 179 -0.92 -13.28 -11.66
N PHE A 180 -1.93 -12.43 -11.82
CA PHE A 180 -2.28 -11.42 -10.81
C PHE A 180 -2.50 -12.08 -9.45
N ARG A 181 -3.34 -13.13 -9.38
CA ARG A 181 -3.61 -13.85 -8.13
C ARG A 181 -2.35 -14.46 -7.49
N HIS A 182 -1.46 -15.02 -8.29
CA HIS A 182 -0.20 -15.60 -7.79
C HIS A 182 0.77 -14.54 -7.24
N TRP A 183 0.69 -13.32 -7.77
CA TRP A 183 1.54 -12.21 -7.36
C TRP A 183 0.95 -11.34 -6.25
N LEU A 184 -0.37 -11.33 -6.08
CA LEU A 184 -1.02 -10.64 -4.96
C LEU A 184 -0.47 -11.13 -3.62
N LYS A 185 0.01 -10.20 -2.79
CA LYS A 185 0.70 -10.50 -1.53
C LYS A 185 0.03 -9.91 -0.31
N ALA A 186 -0.66 -8.78 -0.44
CA ALA A 186 -1.51 -8.22 0.60
C ALA A 186 -2.60 -7.35 -0.02
N VAL A 187 -3.73 -7.26 0.67
CA VAL A 187 -4.75 -6.23 0.45
C VAL A 187 -4.64 -5.23 1.59
N ILE A 188 -4.54 -3.96 1.25
CA ILE A 188 -4.39 -2.84 2.18
C ILE A 188 -5.66 -2.01 2.06
N VAL A 189 -6.33 -1.78 3.18
CA VAL A 189 -7.53 -0.96 3.28
C VAL A 189 -7.11 0.32 4.00
N ASP A 190 -6.88 1.39 3.24
CA ASP A 190 -6.55 2.70 3.80
C ASP A 190 -7.81 3.44 4.23
N GLU A 191 -7.67 4.32 5.22
CA GLU A 191 -8.79 4.95 5.93
C GLU A 191 -9.89 3.95 6.32
N ALA A 192 -9.48 2.81 6.90
CA ALA A 192 -10.37 1.69 7.19
C ALA A 192 -11.54 2.03 8.12
N HIS A 193 -11.47 3.15 8.85
CA HIS A 193 -12.60 3.67 9.61
C HIS A 193 -13.82 4.01 8.74
N CYS A 194 -13.67 4.15 7.41
CA CYS A 194 -14.78 4.26 6.46
C CYS A 194 -15.81 3.11 6.56
N ILE A 195 -15.42 1.96 7.14
CA ILE A 195 -16.32 0.83 7.39
C ILE A 195 -17.37 1.15 8.47
N ASP A 196 -17.01 1.97 9.44
CA ASP A 196 -17.89 2.41 10.52
C ASP A 196 -18.44 3.79 10.13
N GLU A 197 -19.56 3.77 9.41
CA GLU A 197 -20.30 4.97 9.00
C GLU A 197 -20.48 5.90 10.21
N TRP A 198 -19.83 7.05 10.22
CA TRP A 198 -20.33 8.16 11.03
C TRP A 198 -21.60 8.64 10.32
N GLY A 199 -22.75 8.40 10.97
CA GLY A 199 -24.07 8.51 10.37
C GLY A 199 -24.38 9.85 9.67
N ASP A 200 -25.40 9.72 8.81
CA ASP A 200 -26.05 10.70 7.92
C ASP A 200 -25.26 11.05 6.64
N ASP A 201 -25.43 10.18 5.63
CA ASP A 201 -25.27 10.41 4.18
C ASP A 201 -24.00 11.14 3.68
N ASP A 202 -22.81 10.50 3.58
CA ASP A 202 -21.85 10.84 2.48
C ASP A 202 -20.53 10.03 2.40
N PHE A 203 -20.17 9.13 3.33
CA PHE A 203 -18.85 8.49 3.30
C PHE A 203 -18.89 7.01 2.83
N HIS A 204 -18.42 6.78 1.60
CA HIS A 204 -18.28 5.51 0.85
C HIS A 204 -18.95 4.25 1.47
N PRO A 205 -20.28 4.05 1.29
CA PRO A 205 -21.01 2.87 1.78
C PRO A 205 -20.54 1.54 1.18
N LEU A 206 -19.55 1.58 0.29
CA LEU A 206 -18.94 0.41 -0.32
C LEU A 206 -17.86 -0.23 0.54
N TYR A 207 -17.31 0.49 1.54
CA TYR A 207 -16.30 -0.08 2.45
C TYR A 207 -16.84 -1.27 3.24
N CYS A 208 -18.11 -1.24 3.67
CA CYS A 208 -18.75 -2.36 4.36
C CYS A 208 -18.90 -3.62 3.47
N GLN A 209 -18.74 -3.48 2.15
CA GLN A 209 -18.82 -4.58 1.17
C GLN A 209 -17.43 -5.14 0.79
N LEU A 210 -16.34 -4.63 1.37
CA LEU A 210 -14.98 -5.13 1.11
C LEU A 210 -14.77 -6.58 1.57
N ASN A 211 -15.67 -7.12 2.39
CA ASN A 211 -15.74 -8.55 2.70
C ASN A 211 -15.81 -9.45 1.45
N ARG A 212 -16.31 -8.92 0.31
CA ARG A 212 -16.29 -9.63 -0.98
C ARG A 212 -14.89 -9.94 -1.46
N LEU A 213 -13.89 -9.11 -1.13
CA LEU A 213 -12.49 -9.35 -1.46
C LEU A 213 -11.94 -10.60 -0.74
N CYS A 214 -12.47 -10.92 0.44
CA CYS A 214 -12.13 -12.14 1.17
C CYS A 214 -12.52 -13.41 0.40
N LEU A 215 -13.62 -13.36 -0.38
CA LEU A 215 -14.07 -14.49 -1.21
C LEU A 215 -13.08 -14.83 -2.33
N PHE A 216 -12.39 -13.80 -2.83
CA PHE A 216 -11.39 -13.91 -3.87
C PHE A 216 -10.04 -14.38 -3.30
N THR A 217 -9.60 -13.73 -2.24
CA THR A 217 -8.28 -13.94 -1.61
C THR A 217 -8.17 -15.22 -0.79
N GLY A 218 -9.30 -15.77 -0.34
CA GLY A 218 -9.33 -16.98 0.48
C GLY A 218 -8.62 -16.77 1.81
N GLN A 219 -7.73 -17.70 2.18
CA GLN A 219 -6.90 -17.64 3.40
C GLN A 219 -5.41 -17.34 3.12
N GLU A 220 -5.03 -17.11 1.87
CA GLU A 220 -3.61 -16.99 1.48
C GLU A 220 -3.07 -15.55 1.53
N VAL A 221 -3.93 -14.56 1.27
CA VAL A 221 -3.53 -13.15 1.19
C VAL A 221 -4.01 -12.39 2.43
N PRO A 222 -3.12 -11.81 3.26
CA PRO A 222 -3.51 -11.04 4.44
C PRO A 222 -4.12 -9.68 4.08
N PHE A 223 -4.96 -9.19 5.00
CA PHE A 223 -5.54 -7.85 4.96
C PHE A 223 -4.90 -6.95 6.00
N LEU A 224 -4.41 -5.78 5.57
CA LEU A 224 -3.90 -4.72 6.42
C LEU A 224 -4.91 -3.57 6.45
N ALA A 225 -5.55 -3.32 7.60
CA ALA A 225 -6.37 -2.14 7.81
C ALA A 225 -5.53 -1.00 8.37
N CYS A 226 -5.56 0.16 7.72
CA CYS A 226 -4.86 1.37 8.13
C CYS A 226 -5.85 2.47 8.45
N THR A 227 -5.75 3.10 9.62
CA THR A 227 -6.66 4.18 10.01
C THR A 227 -6.00 5.11 11.02
N ALA A 228 -6.49 6.36 11.14
CA ALA A 228 -6.05 7.28 12.18
C ALA A 228 -6.81 7.10 13.49
N THR A 229 -8.04 6.62 13.40
CA THR A 229 -8.95 6.43 14.52
C THR A 229 -9.59 5.05 14.42
N CYS A 230 -9.74 4.37 15.55
CA CYS A 230 -10.41 3.08 15.61
C CYS A 230 -11.04 2.90 17.00
N GLN A 231 -12.33 3.20 17.10
CA GLN A 231 -13.08 2.91 18.32
C GLN A 231 -13.32 1.40 18.42
N THR A 232 -13.70 0.91 19.60
CA THR A 232 -14.00 -0.52 19.78
C THR A 232 -15.09 -1.01 18.82
N GLN A 233 -16.09 -0.17 18.53
CA GLN A 233 -17.12 -0.49 17.53
C GLN A 233 -16.51 -0.62 16.12
N THR A 234 -15.72 0.37 15.69
CA THR A 234 -15.00 0.35 14.41
C THR A 234 -14.12 -0.88 14.28
N PHE A 235 -13.38 -1.24 15.34
CA PHE A 235 -12.55 -2.43 15.36
C PHE A 235 -13.35 -3.71 15.15
N ASN A 236 -14.50 -3.85 15.81
CA ASN A 236 -15.37 -5.02 15.64
C ASN A 236 -15.91 -5.11 14.21
N LEU A 237 -16.34 -3.98 13.63
CA LEU A 237 -16.78 -3.95 12.24
C LEU A 237 -15.67 -4.29 11.26
N LEU A 238 -14.44 -3.80 11.49
CA LEU A 238 -13.26 -4.17 10.72
C LEU A 238 -12.96 -5.66 10.83
N TRP A 239 -13.02 -6.20 12.05
CA TRP A 239 -12.79 -7.61 12.33
C TRP A 239 -13.73 -8.50 11.50
N ASP A 240 -15.02 -8.18 11.52
CA ASP A 240 -16.04 -8.94 10.81
C ASP A 240 -15.96 -8.72 9.28
N THR A 241 -15.80 -7.47 8.83
CA THR A 241 -15.80 -7.11 7.41
C THR A 241 -14.57 -7.64 6.69
N LEU A 242 -13.38 -7.55 7.29
CA LEU A 242 -12.14 -8.02 6.66
C LEU A 242 -11.85 -9.50 6.93
N GLY A 243 -12.75 -10.18 7.64
CA GLY A 243 -12.67 -11.62 7.89
C GLY A 243 -11.49 -12.02 8.78
N TYR A 244 -11.13 -11.15 9.73
CA TYR A 244 -10.07 -11.43 10.70
C TYR A 244 -10.41 -12.65 11.58
N GLY A 245 -9.36 -13.29 12.10
CA GLY A 245 -9.48 -14.54 12.87
C GLY A 245 -9.32 -15.83 12.04
N ASN A 246 -9.35 -15.74 10.71
CA ASN A 246 -9.01 -16.86 9.83
C ASN A 246 -7.49 -17.03 9.60
N ARG A 247 -6.69 -16.02 9.99
CA ARG A 247 -5.23 -16.01 9.97
C ARG A 247 -4.69 -15.52 11.31
N PRO A 248 -3.40 -15.72 11.61
CA PRO A 248 -2.76 -15.03 12.71
C PRO A 248 -2.95 -13.52 12.56
N PHE A 249 -3.22 -12.86 13.67
CA PHE A 249 -3.51 -11.44 13.70
C PHE A 249 -2.39 -10.67 14.40
N TRP A 250 -2.06 -9.50 13.89
CA TRP A 250 -1.19 -8.53 14.54
C TRP A 250 -1.84 -7.15 14.55
N GLY A 251 -1.67 -6.38 15.62
CA GLY A 251 -2.28 -5.06 15.69
C GLY A 251 -1.47 -4.12 16.53
N ILE A 252 -1.45 -2.85 16.13
CA ILE A 252 -0.89 -1.78 16.93
C ILE A 252 -1.75 -0.53 16.84
N ASP A 253 -1.90 0.12 17.99
CA ASP A 253 -2.34 1.50 18.11
C ASP A 253 -1.18 2.33 18.63
N VAL A 254 -0.62 3.15 17.74
CA VAL A 254 0.49 4.06 18.06
C VAL A 254 -0.03 5.33 18.74
N GLY A 255 -1.32 5.62 18.61
CA GLY A 255 -1.93 6.87 19.01
C GLY A 255 -1.81 7.97 17.94
N CYS A 256 -2.36 9.13 18.28
CA CYS A 256 -2.40 10.32 17.44
C CYS A 256 -1.68 11.53 18.05
N ASP A 257 -1.03 11.33 19.22
CA ASP A 257 -0.36 12.41 19.94
C ASP A 257 0.94 12.82 19.25
N GLN A 258 1.04 14.11 18.91
CA GLN A 258 2.17 14.71 18.23
C GLN A 258 2.88 15.65 19.19
N GLU A 259 4.05 15.24 19.69
CA GLU A 259 4.86 16.04 20.63
C GLU A 259 5.29 17.41 20.05
N ASN A 260 5.28 17.55 18.72
CA ASN A 260 5.59 18.79 18.00
C ASN A 260 4.38 19.72 17.79
N LEU A 261 3.20 19.40 18.32
CA LEU A 261 2.02 20.27 18.28
C LEU A 261 1.82 20.98 19.61
N LEU A 262 1.71 22.32 19.55
CA LEU A 262 1.34 23.15 20.69
C LEU A 262 -0.14 23.51 20.61
N PHE A 263 -0.92 23.12 21.62
CA PHE A 263 -2.33 23.47 21.72
C PHE A 263 -2.51 24.74 22.57
N LEU A 264 -2.96 25.83 21.94
CA LEU A 264 -3.26 27.09 22.62
C LEU A 264 -4.77 27.34 22.63
N ILE A 265 -5.32 27.67 23.80
CA ILE A 265 -6.71 28.08 23.96
C ILE A 265 -6.71 29.52 24.46
N GLN A 266 -7.30 30.42 23.68
CA GLN A 266 -7.44 31.83 24.05
C GLN A 266 -8.90 32.26 23.98
N LYS A 267 -9.30 33.14 24.90
CA LYS A 267 -10.62 33.75 24.86
C LYS A 267 -10.65 34.82 23.77
N ILE A 268 -11.66 34.76 22.90
CA ILE A 268 -11.93 35.82 21.93
C ILE A 268 -12.31 37.10 22.69
N THR A 269 -11.56 38.18 22.47
CA THR A 269 -11.79 39.49 23.12
C THR A 269 -12.35 40.52 22.15
N ASN A 270 -12.06 40.38 20.86
CA ASN A 270 -12.54 41.26 19.80
C ASN A 270 -13.64 40.56 19.00
N GLU A 271 -14.86 40.48 19.56
CA GLU A 271 -15.98 39.77 18.91
C GLU A 271 -16.34 40.32 17.52
N ALA A 272 -16.22 41.63 17.32
CA ALA A 272 -16.50 42.26 16.03
C ALA A 272 -15.41 42.02 14.97
N GLU A 273 -14.16 41.81 15.40
CA GLU A 273 -13.00 41.60 14.52
C GLU A 273 -12.04 40.54 15.11
N PRO A 274 -12.40 39.24 15.07
CA PRO A 274 -11.63 38.16 15.70
C PRO A 274 -10.20 37.99 15.14
N VAL A 275 -9.94 38.51 13.94
CA VAL A 275 -8.61 38.50 13.32
C VAL A 275 -7.57 39.24 14.19
N LEU A 276 -7.99 40.28 14.93
CA LEU A 276 -7.08 41.01 15.83
C LEU A 276 -6.56 40.12 16.97
N ASP A 277 -7.40 39.22 17.49
CA ASP A 277 -6.99 38.24 18.50
C ASP A 277 -6.01 37.23 17.88
N ALA A 278 -6.24 36.79 16.64
CA ALA A 278 -5.36 35.87 15.93
C ALA A 278 -3.97 36.48 15.64
N LEU A 279 -3.89 37.78 15.33
CA LEU A 279 -2.61 38.48 15.14
C LEU A 279 -1.74 38.49 16.42
N GLY A 280 -2.35 38.39 17.61
CA GLY A 280 -1.63 38.26 18.88
C GLY A 280 -1.05 36.87 19.14
N ILE A 281 -1.48 35.85 18.39
CA ILE A 281 -0.98 34.47 18.50
C ILE A 281 0.20 34.25 17.55
N LEU A 282 0.22 34.95 16.41
CA LEU A 282 1.30 34.81 15.44
C LEU A 282 2.61 35.39 16.02
N PRO A 283 3.75 34.71 15.81
CA PRO A 283 5.03 35.23 16.22
C PRO A 283 5.30 36.57 15.51
N SER A 284 5.76 37.58 16.26
CA SER A 284 6.06 38.91 15.72
C SER A 284 7.23 38.92 14.73
N HIS A 285 8.03 37.84 14.71
CA HIS A 285 9.08 37.59 13.76
C HIS A 285 8.96 36.15 13.23
N MET A 286 8.81 36.02 11.90
CA MET A 286 8.95 34.72 11.25
C MET A 286 10.39 34.60 10.75
N ASP A 287 11.21 33.80 11.43
CA ASP A 287 12.55 33.49 10.95
C ASP A 287 12.45 32.57 9.72
N VAL A 288 12.87 33.10 8.57
CA VAL A 288 12.81 32.41 7.26
C VAL A 288 13.72 31.17 7.22
N GLU A 289 14.62 31.00 8.20
CA GLU A 289 15.64 29.96 8.23
C GLU A 289 15.48 28.96 9.39
N THR A 290 14.25 28.55 9.73
CA THR A 290 14.08 27.43 10.68
C THR A 290 13.98 26.11 9.90
N PRO A 291 15.04 25.28 9.83
CA PRO A 291 14.87 23.92 9.33
C PRO A 291 13.99 23.15 10.32
N ALA A 292 13.01 22.41 9.80
CA ALA A 292 12.23 21.47 10.59
C ALA A 292 13.17 20.44 11.23
N SER A 293 13.61 20.70 12.47
CA SER A 293 14.55 19.84 13.19
C SER A 293 14.12 19.69 14.65
N THR A 294 13.61 18.49 14.95
CA THR A 294 13.90 17.55 16.05
C THR A 294 14.47 17.98 17.42
N SER A 295 14.43 19.25 17.81
CA SER A 295 14.75 19.62 19.19
C SER A 295 13.70 20.57 19.73
N GLY A 296 12.96 20.10 20.74
CA GLY A 296 12.03 20.89 21.52
C GLY A 296 12.73 22.15 22.02
N ASN A 297 12.37 23.28 21.41
CA ASN A 297 12.62 24.59 21.98
C ASN A 297 11.28 25.13 22.46
N HIS A 298 11.23 25.37 23.77
CA HIS A 298 10.19 26.13 24.43
C HIS A 298 10.05 27.49 23.75
N TYR A 299 8.94 27.69 23.07
CA TYR A 299 8.35 29.00 22.92
C TYR A 299 7.12 29.04 23.82
N ILE A 300 7.09 30.09 24.65
CA ILE A 300 6.06 30.43 25.66
C ILE A 300 4.70 30.58 24.99
#